data_AF-A0A973IUU9-F1
#
_entry.id   AF-A0A973IUU9-F1
#
_cell.length_a   1.000
_cell.length_b   1.000
_cell.length_c   1.000
_cell.angle_alpha   90.00
_cell.angle_beta   90.00
_cell.angle_gamma   90.00
#
_symmetry.space_group_name_H-M   'P 1'
#
loop_
_entity.id
_entity.type
_entity.pdbx_description
1 polymer ?
#
loop_
_entity_poly.entity_id
_entity_poly.type
_entity_poly.pdbx_seq_one_letter_code
_entity_poly.pdbx_strand_id
1 'polypeptide(L)'
;MKKKLLVWFLPGVILGAAIILGAGKAIEATSTSNFCMSCHIHPLADASWKRSVHYETGSGYRVGCSECHLPPKGQGYLWEKAKTGTRDLWGYLFKDSASFDWEPKGQLEYAR
;
A
#
# COMPACT_ATOMS: atom_id res chain seq x y z
N MET A 1 23.53 26.93 -30.39
CA MET A 1 23.66 25.96 -29.28
C MET A 1 22.45 25.96 -28.34
N LYS A 2 21.98 27.13 -27.84
CA LYS A 2 20.82 27.23 -26.92
C LYS A 2 19.51 26.58 -27.43
N LYS A 3 19.17 26.70 -28.72
CA LYS A 3 17.97 26.05 -29.30
C LYS A 3 18.04 24.52 -29.31
N LYS A 4 19.22 23.93 -29.59
CA LYS A 4 19.41 22.46 -29.55
C LYS A 4 19.35 21.92 -28.13
N LEU A 5 19.90 22.66 -27.17
CA LEU A 5 19.78 22.36 -25.75
C LEU A 5 18.31 22.41 -25.30
N LEU A 6 17.57 23.45 -25.69
CA LEU A 6 16.14 23.61 -25.38
C LEU A 6 15.29 22.46 -25.96
N VAL A 7 15.56 22.05 -27.21
CA VAL A 7 14.83 20.97 -27.91
C VAL A 7 15.04 19.60 -27.26
N TRP A 8 16.20 19.32 -26.65
CA TRP A 8 16.47 18.06 -25.96
C TRP A 8 16.14 18.10 -24.47
N PHE A 9 16.28 19.27 -23.83
CA PHE A 9 16.07 19.44 -22.41
C PHE A 9 14.59 19.49 -22.04
N LEU A 10 13.75 20.21 -22.80
CA LEU A 10 12.32 20.32 -22.49
C LEU A 10 11.58 18.98 -22.49
N PRO A 11 11.75 18.11 -23.51
CA PRO A 11 11.12 16.78 -23.48
C PRO A 11 11.57 15.94 -22.29
N GLY A 12 12.84 16.03 -21.90
CA GLY A 12 13.36 15.36 -20.70
C GLY A 12 12.69 15.86 -19.42
N VAL A 13 12.51 17.17 -19.28
CA VAL A 13 11.80 17.77 -18.14
C VAL A 13 10.33 17.34 -18.10
N ILE A 14 9.63 17.36 -19.25
CA ILE A 14 8.24 16.94 -19.35
C ILE A 14 8.09 15.47 -18.98
N LEU A 15 8.96 14.61 -19.52
CA LEU A 15 8.96 13.18 -19.20
C LEU A 15 9.26 12.93 -17.73
N GLY A 16 10.25 13.61 -17.16
CA GLY A 16 10.57 13.52 -15.73
C GLY A 16 9.39 13.93 -14.84
N ALA A 17 8.73 15.05 -15.17
CA ALA A 17 7.54 15.50 -14.46
C ALA A 17 6.40 14.48 -14.57
N ALA A 18 6.16 13.93 -15.76
CA ALA A 18 5.13 12.90 -15.97
C ALA A 18 5.41 11.65 -15.14
N ILE A 19 6.66 11.18 -15.09
CA ILE A 19 7.07 10.01 -14.30
C ILE A 19 6.84 10.27 -12.80
N ILE A 20 7.26 11.42 -12.28
CA ILE A 20 7.11 11.77 -10.86
C ILE A 20 5.63 11.82 -10.48
N LEU A 21 4.81 12.50 -11.28
CA LEU A 21 3.37 12.59 -11.03
C LEU A 21 2.69 11.22 -11.12
N GLY A 22 3.05 10.43 -12.13
CA GLY A 22 2.55 9.07 -12.31
C GLY A 22 2.91 8.16 -11.13
N ALA A 23 4.17 8.18 -10.71
CA ALA A 23 4.65 7.43 -9.56
C ALA A 23 3.94 7.85 -8.27
N GLY A 24 3.76 9.15 -8.04
CA GLY A 24 3.01 9.66 -6.89
C GLY A 24 1.57 9.15 -6.84
N LYS A 25 0.86 9.18 -7.98
CA LYS A 25 -0.49 8.61 -8.09
C LYS A 25 -0.51 7.10 -7.88
N ALA A 26 0.45 6.37 -8.43
CA ALA A 26 0.54 4.92 -8.25
C ALA A 26 0.79 4.55 -6.78
N ILE A 27 1.67 5.29 -6.09
CA ILE A 27 1.92 5.09 -4.66
C ILE A 27 0.64 5.30 -3.85
N GLU A 28 -0.12 6.36 -4.13
CA GLU A 28 -1.36 6.65 -3.41
C GLU A 28 -2.46 5.61 -3.72
N ALA A 29 -2.65 5.25 -4.99
CA ALA A 29 -3.63 4.24 -5.41
C ALA A 29 -3.36 2.87 -4.76
N THR A 30 -2.08 2.48 -4.71
CA THR A 30 -1.64 1.22 -4.08
C THR A 30 -1.59 1.29 -2.56
N SER A 31 -1.98 2.40 -1.94
CA SER A 31 -2.06 2.57 -0.48
C SER A 31 -3.49 2.62 0.05
N THR A 32 -4.48 2.51 -0.84
CA THR A 32 -5.89 2.41 -0.43
C THR A 32 -6.16 1.06 0.25
N SER A 33 -7.07 1.04 1.24
CA SER A 33 -7.48 -0.22 1.90
C SER A 33 -8.00 -1.26 0.89
N ASN A 34 -8.73 -0.81 -0.15
CA ASN A 34 -9.23 -1.68 -1.20
C ASN A 34 -8.10 -2.35 -2.00
N PHE A 35 -7.02 -1.62 -2.29
CA PHE A 35 -5.86 -2.21 -2.96
C PHE A 35 -5.13 -3.19 -2.04
N CYS A 36 -4.97 -2.88 -0.74
CA CYS A 36 -4.36 -3.83 0.19
C CYS A 36 -5.07 -5.19 0.12
N MET A 37 -6.41 -5.19 0.18
CA MET A 37 -7.22 -6.41 0.14
C MET A 37 -7.20 -7.16 -1.21
N SER A 38 -6.62 -6.59 -2.29
CA SER A 38 -6.58 -7.30 -3.57
C SER A 38 -5.57 -8.45 -3.60
N CYS A 39 -4.53 -8.37 -2.75
CA CYS A 39 -3.50 -9.41 -2.62
C CYS A 39 -3.22 -9.80 -1.16
N HIS A 40 -3.45 -8.89 -0.20
CA HIS A 40 -3.24 -9.14 1.23
C HIS A 40 -4.47 -9.84 1.83
N ILE A 41 -4.46 -11.17 1.80
CA ILE A 41 -5.57 -12.00 2.28
C ILE A 41 -5.52 -12.08 3.81
N HIS A 42 -6.51 -11.47 4.49
CA HIS A 42 -6.67 -11.60 5.95
C HIS A 42 -8.14 -11.32 6.37
N PRO A 43 -9.09 -12.21 6.05
CA PRO A 43 -10.53 -11.91 6.12
C PRO A 43 -11.03 -11.55 7.52
N LEU A 44 -10.50 -12.20 8.56
CA LEU A 44 -10.88 -11.89 9.95
C LEU A 44 -10.42 -10.50 10.39
N ALA A 45 -9.29 -10.00 9.88
CA ALA A 45 -8.76 -8.68 10.22
C ALA A 45 -9.51 -7.56 9.49
N ASP A 46 -9.90 -7.79 8.23
CA ASP A 46 -10.77 -6.86 7.50
C ASP A 46 -12.14 -6.74 8.18
N ALA A 47 -12.74 -7.88 8.53
CA ALA A 47 -14.03 -7.90 9.23
C ALA A 47 -13.96 -7.22 10.60
N SER A 48 -12.86 -7.39 11.36
CA SER A 48 -12.69 -6.72 12.64
C SER A 48 -12.45 -5.22 12.49
N TRP A 49 -11.63 -4.80 11.51
CA TRP A 49 -11.41 -3.39 11.20
C TRP A 49 -12.72 -2.67 10.83
N LYS A 50 -13.54 -3.26 9.96
CA LYS A 50 -14.85 -2.71 9.55
C LYS A 50 -15.84 -2.53 10.70
N ARG A 51 -15.71 -3.31 11.77
CA ARG A 51 -16.54 -3.20 13.00
C ARG A 51 -15.90 -2.32 14.07
N SER A 52 -14.68 -1.83 13.83
CA SER A 52 -13.93 -1.05 14.82
C SER A 52 -14.22 0.44 14.70
N VAL A 53 -13.83 1.18 15.74
CA VAL A 53 -13.85 2.64 15.76
C VAL A 53 -12.96 3.29 14.70
N HIS A 54 -12.08 2.52 14.04
CA HIS A 54 -11.22 3.01 12.97
C HIS A 54 -11.93 3.04 11.60
N TYR A 55 -13.07 2.36 11.45
CA TYR A 55 -13.85 2.33 10.21
C TYR A 55 -15.10 3.21 10.27
N GLU A 56 -15.84 3.19 11.39
CA GLU A 56 -16.98 4.08 11.60
C GLU A 56 -16.65 5.12 12.68
N THR A 57 -15.94 6.17 12.28
CA THR A 57 -15.65 7.30 13.17
C THR A 57 -16.79 8.32 13.17
N GLY A 58 -16.97 9.05 14.27
CA GLY A 58 -17.97 10.12 14.35
C GLY A 58 -17.76 11.29 13.38
N SER A 59 -16.57 11.41 12.76
CA SER A 59 -16.28 12.41 11.73
C SER A 59 -16.55 11.94 10.30
N GLY A 60 -16.89 10.66 10.11
CA GLY A 60 -17.00 10.04 8.79
C GLY A 60 -15.65 9.69 8.14
N TYR A 61 -14.52 9.97 8.82
CA TYR A 61 -13.21 9.53 8.40
C TYR A 61 -13.03 8.02 8.62
N ARG A 62 -12.24 7.37 7.76
CA ARG A 62 -11.88 5.96 7.93
C ARG A 62 -10.37 5.85 7.87
N VAL A 63 -9.77 5.34 8.94
CA VAL A 63 -8.32 5.11 8.97
C VAL A 63 -8.01 3.95 8.03
N GLY A 64 -7.26 4.23 6.97
CA GLY A 64 -6.84 3.25 5.98
C GLY A 64 -5.77 2.31 6.52
N CYS A 65 -5.66 1.13 5.90
CA CYS A 65 -4.69 0.11 6.33
C CYS A 65 -3.25 0.67 6.37
N SER A 66 -2.85 1.41 5.34
CA SER A 66 -1.49 1.95 5.22
C SER A 66 -1.14 3.00 6.27
N GLU A 67 -2.14 3.65 6.88
CA GLU A 67 -1.88 4.70 7.87
C GLU A 67 -1.39 4.14 9.20
N CYS A 68 -1.75 2.90 9.52
CA CYS A 68 -1.24 2.18 10.69
C CYS A 68 -0.14 1.17 10.32
N HIS A 69 -0.22 0.52 9.16
CA HIS A 69 0.69 -0.57 8.80
C HIS A 69 1.96 -0.14 8.07
N LEU A 70 2.04 1.09 7.56
CA LEU A 70 3.27 1.63 6.98
C LEU A 70 3.77 2.80 7.81
N PRO A 71 5.10 3.01 7.90
CA PRO A 71 5.65 4.13 8.64
C PRO A 71 5.29 5.47 7.98
N PRO A 72 5.36 6.61 8.67
CA PRO A 72 5.03 7.90 8.06
C PRO A 72 5.84 8.20 6.78
N LYS A 73 5.25 8.94 5.83
CA LYS A 73 5.93 9.36 4.59
C LYS A 73 7.26 10.05 4.93
N GLY A 74 8.34 9.64 4.25
CA GLY A 74 9.70 10.11 4.53
C GLY A 74 10.47 9.34 5.60
N GLN A 75 9.81 8.46 6.37
CA GLN A 75 10.43 7.64 7.42
C GLN A 75 10.55 6.18 6.98
N GLY A 76 11.10 5.94 5.78
CA GLY A 76 11.23 4.58 5.22
C GLY A 76 9.95 4.02 4.58
N TYR A 77 8.89 4.81 4.45
CA TYR A 77 7.61 4.41 3.85
C TYR A 77 7.74 3.60 2.56
N LEU A 78 8.51 4.09 1.57
CA LEU A 78 8.63 3.42 0.27
C LEU A 78 9.32 2.07 0.37
N TRP A 79 10.32 1.96 1.24
CA TRP A 79 11.04 0.71 1.46
C TRP A 79 10.13 -0.35 2.08
N GLU A 80 9.48 0.00 3.20
CA GLU A 80 8.57 -0.94 3.86
C GLU A 80 7.36 -1.28 3.00
N LYS A 81 6.83 -0.32 2.24
CA LYS A 81 5.75 -0.56 1.25
C LYS A 81 6.18 -1.58 0.19
N ALA A 82 7.37 -1.41 -0.39
CA ALA A 82 7.89 -2.31 -1.40
C ALA A 82 8.13 -3.72 -0.84
N LYS A 83 8.75 -3.79 0.36
CA LYS A 83 9.08 -5.05 1.03
C LYS A 83 7.83 -5.85 1.40
N THR A 84 6.89 -5.23 2.11
CA THR A 84 5.66 -5.89 2.56
C THR A 84 4.75 -6.22 1.37
N GLY A 85 4.58 -5.30 0.42
CA GLY A 85 3.79 -5.55 -0.79
C GLY A 85 4.35 -6.70 -1.64
N THR A 86 5.67 -6.79 -1.79
CA THR A 86 6.30 -7.92 -2.53
C THR A 86 6.08 -9.24 -1.81
N ARG A 87 6.21 -9.27 -0.48
CA ARG A 87 5.94 -10.45 0.33
C ARG A 87 4.50 -10.93 0.16
N ASP A 88 3.55 -10.00 0.20
CA ASP A 88 2.14 -10.32 0.13
C ASP A 88 1.72 -10.75 -1.28
N LEU A 89 2.27 -10.11 -2.32
CA LEU A 89 2.10 -10.54 -3.71
C LEU A 89 2.66 -11.95 -3.93
N TRP A 90 3.84 -12.25 -3.40
CA TRP A 90 4.41 -13.59 -3.46
C TRP A 90 3.51 -14.61 -2.74
N GLY A 91 3.01 -14.27 -1.55
CA GLY A 91 2.06 -15.10 -0.82
C GLY A 91 0.79 -15.37 -1.63
N TYR A 92 0.22 -14.34 -2.24
CA TYR A 92 -0.98 -14.45 -3.09
C TYR A 92 -0.76 -15.34 -4.31
N LEU A 93 0.38 -15.23 -4.98
CA LEU A 93 0.67 -15.96 -6.22
C LEU A 93 1.08 -17.41 -5.99
N PHE A 94 1.78 -17.70 -4.89
CA PHE A 94 2.49 -18.98 -4.72
C PHE A 94 2.07 -19.78 -3.48
N LYS A 95 1.24 -19.23 -2.59
CA LYS A 95 0.73 -19.97 -1.43
C LYS A 95 -0.77 -20.19 -1.54
N ASP A 96 -1.23 -21.36 -1.08
CA ASP A 96 -2.65 -21.64 -0.99
C ASP A 96 -3.25 -20.97 0.24
N SER A 97 -4.02 -19.90 0.01
CA SER A 97 -4.67 -19.16 1.09
C SER A 97 -5.79 -19.93 1.80
N ALA A 98 -6.37 -20.95 1.16
CA ALA A 98 -7.39 -21.80 1.77
C ALA A 98 -6.81 -22.73 2.85
N SER A 99 -5.49 -22.97 2.81
CA SER A 99 -4.79 -23.78 3.82
C SER A 99 -4.46 -23.02 5.10
N PHE A 100 -4.73 -21.70 5.16
CA PHE A 100 -4.40 -20.89 6.32
C PHE A 100 -5.47 -20.96 7.39
N ASP A 101 -5.08 -21.43 8.58
CA ASP A 101 -5.91 -21.28 9.77
C ASP A 101 -5.78 -19.85 10.33
N TRP A 102 -6.85 -19.07 10.20
CA TRP A 102 -6.88 -17.65 10.57
C TRP A 102 -7.27 -17.42 12.03
N GLU A 103 -7.95 -18.36 12.65
CA GLU A 103 -8.45 -18.22 14.03
C GLU A 103 -7.31 -18.11 15.06
N PRO A 104 -6.31 -19.02 15.10
CA PRO A 104 -5.20 -18.91 16.05
C PRO A 104 -4.31 -17.71 15.71
N LYS A 105 -4.17 -17.34 14.43
CA LYS A 105 -3.36 -16.19 14.01
C LYS A 105 -3.87 -14.85 14.52
N GLY A 106 -5.15 -14.76 14.89
CA GLY A 106 -5.73 -13.57 15.52
C GLY A 106 -5.42 -13.45 17.01
N GLN A 107 -4.87 -14.47 17.65
CA GLN A 107 -4.59 -14.48 19.09
C GLN A 107 -3.20 -13.90 19.38
N LEU A 108 -3.08 -13.19 20.50
CA LEU A 108 -1.83 -12.52 20.91
C LEU A 108 -0.66 -13.50 21.06
N GLU A 109 -0.94 -14.75 21.41
CA GLU A 109 0.07 -15.80 21.58
C GLU A 109 0.81 -16.12 20.27
N TYR A 110 0.16 -15.92 19.12
CA TYR A 110 0.70 -16.15 17.78
C TYR A 110 1.11 -14.86 17.07
N ALA A 111 0.90 -13.69 17.67
CA ALA A 111 1.25 -12.39 17.13
C ALA A 111 2.73 -12.03 17.38
N ARG A 112 3.65 -12.88 16.91
CA ARG A 112 5.11 -12.63 16.94
C ARG A 112 5.67 -12.18 15.60
#